data_AF-A0A355YLT1-F1
#
_entry.id   AF-A0A355YLT1-F1
#
_cell.length_a   1.000
_cell.length_b   1.000
_cell.length_c   1.000
_cell.angle_alpha   90.00
_cell.angle_beta   90.00
_cell.angle_gamma   90.00
#
_symmetry.space_group_name_H-M   'P 1'
#
loop_
_entity.id
_entity.type
_entity.pdbx_description
1 polymer ?
#
loop_
_entity_poly.entity_id
_entity_poly.type
_entity_poly.pdbx_seq_one_letter_code
_entity_poly.pdbx_strand_id
1 'polypeptide(L)'
;MNQQHCNIYPFLKAVRGCWHNALYIKCEHTVCPHGQSPPCGGFLMAVDADGSPIFMPVKVLKQISGEPIEPEECRAVLGKQTFETIYGLYIEWHTISSTDCPLLELCQTSHQCRCL
;
A
#
# COMPACT_ATOMS: atom_id res chain seq x y z
N MET A 1 1.06 9.27 -25.66
CA MET A 1 0.73 8.28 -24.60
C MET A 1 1.84 8.35 -23.57
N ASN A 2 1.64 9.05 -22.44
CA ASN A 2 2.63 9.06 -21.36
C ASN A 2 2.53 7.72 -20.63
N GLN A 3 3.42 6.78 -20.95
CA GLN A 3 3.63 5.61 -20.11
C GLN A 3 4.26 6.10 -18.81
N GLN A 4 3.45 6.28 -17.76
CA GLN A 4 4.00 6.41 -16.41
C GLN A 4 4.64 5.07 -16.05
N HIS A 5 5.97 5.03 -16.04
CA HIS A 5 6.70 3.85 -15.60
C HIS A 5 6.51 3.68 -14.10
N CYS A 6 5.94 2.54 -13.69
CA CYS A 6 5.89 2.14 -12.29
C CYS A 6 7.30 2.13 -11.70
N ASN A 7 7.57 3.02 -10.73
CA ASN A 7 8.82 3.03 -9.99
C ASN A 7 8.68 2.18 -8.73
N ILE A 8 8.97 0.88 -8.85
CA ILE A 8 8.94 -0.08 -7.74
C ILE A 8 10.20 -0.01 -6.85
N TYR A 9 11.27 0.64 -7.32
CA TYR A 9 12.58 0.58 -6.67
C TYR A 9 12.58 1.08 -5.21
N PRO A 10 11.92 2.21 -4.85
CA PRO A 10 11.90 2.67 -3.46
C PRO A 10 11.27 1.64 -2.51
N PHE A 11 10.18 1.00 -2.93
CA PHE A 11 9.56 -0.06 -2.16
C PHE A 11 10.50 -1.26 -2.00
N LEU A 12 11.09 -1.75 -3.10
CA LEU A 12 12.05 -2.87 -3.06
C LEU A 12 13.25 -2.55 -2.16
N LYS A 13 13.75 -1.32 -2.20
CA LYS A 13 14.82 -0.85 -1.31
C LYS A 13 14.38 -0.93 0.16
N ALA A 14 13.19 -0.44 0.49
CA ALA A 14 12.65 -0.46 1.86
C ALA A 14 12.47 -1.89 2.40
N VAL A 15 12.03 -2.83 1.56
CA VAL A 15 11.88 -4.25 1.95
C VAL A 15 13.16 -5.09 1.75
N ARG A 16 14.29 -4.44 1.46
CA ARG A 16 15.60 -5.09 1.23
C ARG A 16 15.56 -6.17 0.14
N GLY A 17 14.81 -5.91 -0.92
CA GLY A 17 14.66 -6.78 -2.09
C GLY A 17 13.70 -7.96 -1.90
N CYS A 18 13.09 -8.12 -0.73
CA CYS A 18 12.22 -9.25 -0.42
C CYS A 18 10.91 -8.75 0.18
N TRP A 19 9.82 -8.83 -0.59
CA TRP A 19 8.52 -8.30 -0.19
C TRP A 19 7.93 -8.98 1.06
N HIS A 20 8.36 -10.20 1.41
CA HIS A 20 8.06 -10.85 2.69
C HIS A 20 8.44 -9.99 3.90
N ASN A 21 9.36 -9.03 3.75
CA ASN A 21 9.75 -8.09 4.81
C ASN A 21 8.72 -6.96 5.06
N ALA A 22 7.65 -6.87 4.27
CA ALA A 22 6.61 -5.87 4.42
C ALA A 22 5.59 -6.24 5.52
N LEU A 23 4.81 -5.24 5.94
CA LEU A 23 3.53 -5.43 6.60
C LEU A 23 2.43 -5.54 5.55
N TYR A 24 1.55 -6.51 5.67
CA TYR A 24 0.36 -6.61 4.81
C TYR A 24 -0.80 -5.85 5.45
N ILE A 25 -1.28 -4.79 4.81
CA ILE A 25 -2.47 -4.05 5.22
C ILE A 25 -3.70 -4.66 4.53
N LYS A 26 -4.47 -5.44 5.29
CA LYS A 26 -5.62 -6.20 4.80
C LYS A 26 -6.87 -5.33 4.76
N CYS A 27 -7.47 -5.21 3.58
CA CYS A 27 -8.80 -4.65 3.46
C CYS A 27 -9.83 -5.73 3.84
N GLU A 28 -10.49 -5.57 4.98
CA GLU A 28 -11.41 -6.56 5.55
C GLU A 28 -12.86 -6.38 5.04
N HIS A 29 -13.12 -5.33 4.26
CA HIS A 29 -14.44 -5.04 3.74
C HIS A 29 -14.82 -5.94 2.57
N THR A 30 -15.99 -6.57 2.64
CA THR A 30 -16.59 -7.33 1.53
C THR A 30 -17.02 -6.42 0.37
N VAL A 31 -17.37 -5.17 0.67
CA VAL A 31 -17.66 -4.10 -0.29
C VAL A 31 -16.83 -2.89 0.11
N CYS A 32 -16.01 -2.37 -0.80
CA CYS A 32 -15.14 -1.24 -0.47
C CYS A 32 -15.99 0.02 -0.17
N PRO A 33 -15.83 0.66 0.99
CA PRO A 33 -16.56 1.89 1.32
C PRO A 33 -16.21 3.06 0.40
N HIS A 34 -15.09 2.98 -0.33
CA HIS A 34 -14.62 3.99 -1.27
C HIS A 34 -14.94 3.63 -2.73
N GLY A 35 -15.93 2.77 -2.97
CA GLY A 35 -16.45 2.48 -4.32
C GLY A 35 -15.59 1.59 -5.20
N GLN A 36 -14.48 1.01 -4.70
CA GLN A 36 -13.72 0.03 -5.47
C GLN A 36 -14.47 -1.31 -5.57
N SER A 37 -14.71 -1.75 -6.81
CA SER A 37 -15.28 -3.06 -7.14
C SER A 37 -14.42 -3.75 -8.21
N PRO A 38 -13.83 -4.93 -7.91
CA PRO A 38 -13.85 -5.63 -6.62
C PRO A 38 -13.13 -4.84 -5.50
N PRO A 39 -13.32 -5.20 -4.22
CA PRO A 39 -12.58 -4.61 -3.10
C PRO A 39 -11.07 -4.67 -3.35
N CYS A 40 -10.32 -3.68 -2.84
CA CYS A 40 -8.87 -3.68 -3.02
C CYS A 40 -8.27 -4.95 -2.38
N GLY A 41 -7.33 -5.58 -3.08
CA GLY A 41 -6.60 -6.76 -2.59
C GLY A 41 -5.59 -6.44 -1.49
N GLY A 42 -5.74 -5.32 -0.77
CA GLY A 42 -4.80 -4.86 0.24
C GLY A 42 -3.58 -4.10 -0.30
N PHE A 43 -2.73 -3.68 0.62
CA PHE A 43 -1.48 -2.97 0.37
C PHE A 43 -0.36 -3.61 1.16
N LEU A 44 0.84 -3.67 0.59
CA LEU A 44 2.05 -3.88 1.35
C LEU A 44 2.57 -2.54 1.83
N MET A 45 3.01 -2.49 3.09
CA MET A 45 3.61 -1.33 3.71
C MET A 45 5.04 -1.67 4.14
N ALA A 46 5.97 -0.77 3.84
CA ALA A 46 7.29 -0.73 4.44
C ALA A 46 7.54 0.66 5.01
N VAL A 47 8.71 0.85 5.60
CA VAL A 47 9.17 2.16 6.11
C VAL A 47 10.46 2.49 5.38
N ASP A 48 10.54 3.71 4.82
CA ASP A 48 11.74 4.17 4.14
C ASP A 48 12.84 4.62 5.12
N ALA A 49 13.95 5.15 4.58
CA ALA A 49 15.10 5.57 5.38
C ALA A 49 14.80 6.78 6.29
N ASP A 50 13.76 7.56 5.98
CA ASP A 50 13.36 8.74 6.72
C ASP A 50 12.27 8.42 7.76
N GLY A 51 11.88 7.14 7.87
CA GLY A 51 10.82 6.70 8.78
C GLY A 51 9.41 6.86 8.20
N SER A 52 9.28 7.18 6.90
CA SER A 52 7.98 7.39 6.25
C SER A 52 7.39 6.06 5.75
N PRO A 53 6.09 5.80 6.01
CA PRO A 53 5.36 4.72 5.37
C PRO A 53 5.38 4.81 3.83
N ILE A 54 5.81 3.73 3.19
CA ILE A 54 5.71 3.54 1.74
C ILE A 54 4.77 2.38 1.45
N PHE A 55 3.87 2.57 0.49
CA PHE A 55 2.82 1.60 0.15
C PHE A 55 3.02 1.03 -1.25
N MET A 56 2.69 -0.25 -1.41
CA MET A 56 2.65 -0.96 -2.68
C MET A 56 1.32 -1.71 -2.78
N PRO A 57 0.45 -1.39 -3.77
CA PRO A 57 -0.78 -2.15 -3.95
C PRO A 57 -0.46 -3.60 -4.27
N VAL A 58 -1.11 -4.54 -3.59
CA VAL A 58 -0.86 -5.98 -3.80
C VAL A 58 -1.09 -6.39 -5.26
N LYS A 59 -2.12 -5.83 -5.89
CA LYS A 59 -2.42 -6.05 -7.31
C LYS A 59 -1.25 -5.66 -8.21
N VAL A 60 -0.58 -4.56 -7.92
CA VAL A 60 0.56 -4.06 -8.69
C VAL A 60 1.77 -4.97 -8.50
N LEU A 61 2.13 -5.32 -7.26
CA LEU A 61 3.27 -6.20 -7.02
C LEU A 61 3.06 -7.58 -7.65
N LYS A 62 1.85 -8.13 -7.59
CA LYS A 62 1.47 -9.38 -8.27
C LYS A 62 1.68 -9.29 -9.78
N GLN A 63 1.29 -8.17 -10.40
CA GLN A 63 1.50 -7.96 -11.84
C GLN A 63 2.98 -7.88 -12.22
N ILE A 64 3.82 -7.30 -11.37
CA ILE A 64 5.26 -7.11 -11.64
C ILE A 64 6.06 -8.39 -11.35
N SER A 65 5.78 -9.06 -10.23
CA SER A 65 6.46 -10.29 -9.82
C SER A 65 5.99 -11.52 -10.60
N GLY A 66 4.74 -11.53 -11.06
CA GLY A 66 4.10 -12.72 -11.64
C GLY A 66 3.69 -13.76 -10.60
N GLU A 67 3.87 -13.47 -9.30
CA GLU A 67 3.62 -14.41 -8.20
C GLU A 67 2.40 -13.97 -7.36
N PRO A 68 1.66 -14.93 -6.77
CA PRO A 68 0.66 -14.59 -5.77
C PRO A 68 1.33 -13.95 -4.55
N ILE A 69 0.66 -12.96 -3.96
CA ILE A 69 1.13 -12.27 -2.75
C ILE A 69 0.19 -12.67 -1.63
N GLU A 70 0.60 -13.67 -0.85
CA GLU A 70 -0.17 -14.18 0.28
C GLU A 70 0.11 -13.35 1.54
N PRO A 71 -0.92 -12.92 2.30
CA PRO A 71 -0.72 -12.14 3.52
C PRO A 71 0.19 -12.81 4.55
N GLU A 72 0.10 -14.14 4.68
CA GLU A 72 0.82 -14.95 5.68
C GLU A 72 2.33 -15.04 5.41
N GLU A 73 2.74 -14.67 4.20
CA GLU A 73 4.15 -14.59 3.79
C GLU A 73 4.82 -13.26 4.22
N CYS A 74 4.03 -12.26 4.61
CA CYS A 74 4.54 -11.00 5.14
C CYS A 74 4.96 -11.12 6.62
N ARG A 75 5.79 -10.19 7.12
CA ARG A 75 6.23 -10.19 8.53
C ARG A 75 5.09 -10.05 9.53
N ALA A 76 4.05 -9.34 9.13
CA ALA A 76 2.80 -9.29 9.86
C ALA A 76 1.66 -8.89 8.93
N VAL A 77 0.44 -9.20 9.37
CA VAL A 77 -0.80 -8.73 8.76
C VAL A 77 -1.47 -7.75 9.72
N LEU A 78 -1.85 -6.59 9.21
CA LEU A 78 -2.57 -5.55 9.94
C LEU A 78 -3.90 -5.28 9.24
N GLY A 79 -5.00 -5.28 9.99
CA GLY A 79 -6.30 -4.87 9.45
C GLY A 79 -6.29 -3.40 9.06
N LYS A 80 -6.98 -3.03 7.98
CA LYS A 80 -7.07 -1.65 7.49
C LYS A 80 -7.58 -0.71 8.60
N GLN A 81 -8.61 -1.10 9.34
CA GLN A 81 -9.17 -0.27 10.42
C GLN A 81 -8.15 -0.06 11.56
N THR A 82 -7.37 -1.10 11.87
CA THR A 82 -6.29 -1.01 12.86
C THR A 82 -5.19 -0.08 12.38
N PHE A 83 -4.80 -0.15 11.10
CA PHE A 83 -3.87 0.80 10.50
C PHE A 83 -4.39 2.23 10.60
N GLU A 84 -5.63 2.49 10.20
CA GLU A 84 -6.25 3.83 10.27
C GLU A 84 -6.30 4.38 11.70
N THR A 85 -6.47 3.50 12.69
CA THR A 85 -6.44 3.89 14.11
C THR A 85 -5.02 4.24 14.57
N ILE A 86 -4.03 3.40 14.27
CA ILE A 86 -2.63 3.58 14.71
C ILE A 86 -1.97 4.76 14.00
N TYR A 87 -2.24 4.92 12.70
CA TYR A 87 -1.66 5.95 11.84
C TYR A 87 -2.60 7.14 11.61
N GLY A 88 -3.63 7.32 12.45
CA GLY A 88 -4.66 8.34 12.25
C GLY A 88 -4.10 9.74 12.04
N LEU A 89 -3.17 10.19 12.90
CA LEU A 89 -2.50 11.48 12.75
C LEU A 89 -1.63 11.54 11.48
N TYR A 90 -0.98 10.45 11.10
CA TYR A 90 -0.20 10.42 9.87
C TYR A 90 -1.10 10.60 8.64
N ILE A 91 -2.25 9.92 8.60
CA ILE A 91 -3.25 10.05 7.54
C ILE A 91 -3.77 11.48 7.49
N GLU A 92 -4.17 12.07 8.62
CA GLU A 92 -4.67 13.46 8.70
C GLU A 92 -3.69 14.47 8.11
N TRP A 93 -2.39 14.27 8.32
CA TRP A 93 -1.35 15.18 7.83
C TRP A 93 -0.96 14.97 6.35
N HIS A 94 -1.23 13.79 5.78
CA HIS A 94 -0.72 13.40 4.45
C HIS A 94 -1.82 13.07 3.43
N THR A 95 -3.09 13.24 3.81
CA THR A 95 -4.26 13.07 2.94
C THR A 95 -5.14 14.31 3.00
N ILE A 96 -5.85 14.57 1.92
CA ILE A 96 -6.71 15.74 1.71
C ILE A 96 -8.17 15.28 1.60
N SER A 97 -8.40 14.11 0.98
CA SER A 97 -9.77 13.64 0.72
C SER A 97 -10.41 13.07 1.97
N SER A 98 -11.62 13.54 2.28
CA SER A 98 -12.45 12.95 3.33
C SER A 98 -13.28 11.75 2.84
N THR A 99 -13.25 11.44 1.55
CA THR A 99 -14.09 10.41 0.92
C THR A 99 -13.31 9.29 0.25
N ASP A 100 -12.11 9.59 -0.25
CA ASP A 100 -11.28 8.61 -0.93
C ASP A 100 -10.64 7.62 0.06
N CYS A 101 -10.12 6.52 -0.48
CA CYS A 101 -9.42 5.53 0.33
C CYS A 101 -8.08 6.13 0.81
N PRO A 102 -7.85 6.30 2.12
CA PRO A 102 -6.64 6.95 2.63
C PRO A 102 -5.37 6.18 2.24
N LEU A 103 -5.42 4.84 2.21
CA LEU A 103 -4.29 4.00 1.75
C LEU A 103 -3.96 4.23 0.26
N LEU A 104 -4.97 4.48 -0.57
CA LEU A 104 -4.77 4.76 -1.98
C LEU A 104 -4.15 6.14 -2.16
N GLU A 105 -4.66 7.14 -1.44
CA GLU A 105 -4.13 8.50 -1.48
C GLU A 105 -2.70 8.54 -0.96
N LEU A 106 -2.40 7.91 0.18
CA LEU A 106 -1.04 7.78 0.70
C LEU A 106 -0.09 7.10 -0.30
N CYS A 107 -0.56 6.08 -1.02
CA CYS A 107 0.22 5.42 -2.06
C CYS A 107 0.55 6.38 -3.22
N GLN A 108 -0.39 7.23 -3.63
CA GLN A 108 -0.25 8.18 -4.74
C GLN A 108 0.58 9.42 -4.36
N THR A 109 0.43 9.91 -3.12
CA THR A 109 1.17 11.05 -2.58
C THR A 109 2.63 10.71 -2.34
N SER A 110 2.94 9.44 -2.02
CA SER A 110 4.33 9.00 -1.99
C SER A 110 4.92 9.13 -3.39
N HIS A 111 5.80 10.12 -3.61
CA HIS A 111 6.58 10.25 -4.84
C HIS A 111 7.43 9.00 -5.16
N GLN A 112 7.50 8.09 -4.18
CA GLN A 112 8.26 6.86 -4.15
C GLN A 112 7.52 5.65 -4.77
N CYS A 113 6.20 5.71 -4.99
CA CYS A 113 5.41 4.63 -5.64
C CYS A 113 4.42 5.18 -6.69
N ARG A 114 4.91 5.44 -7.92
CA ARG A 114 4.04 5.83 -9.07
C ARG A 114 3.56 4.63 -9.87
N CYS A 115 2.84 3.71 -9.24
CA CYS A 115 2.42 2.45 -9.89
C CYS A 115 0.90 2.30 -10.03
N LEU A 116 0.15 3.38 -9.80
CA LEU A 116 -1.31 3.45 -9.84
C LEU A 116 -1.78 4.42 -10.92
#